data_AF-A0A352MYS5-F1
#
_entry.id   AF-A0A352MYS5-F1
#
_cell.length_a   1.000
_cell.length_b   1.000
_cell.length_c   1.000
_cell.angle_alpha   90.00
_cell.angle_beta   90.00
_cell.angle_gamma   90.00
#
_symmetry.space_group_name_H-M   'P 1'
#
loop_
_entity.id
_entity.type
_entity.pdbx_description
1 polymer ?
#
loop_
_entity_poly.entity_id
_entity_poly.type
_entity_poly.pdbx_seq_one_letter_code
_entity_poly.pdbx_strand_id
1 'polypeptide(L)'
;MIKRRTIFLSIAAFSVFAFANSMLCAENAAKPSEEQRPAEKERSGKLQIEGMKDRSESVTKFISQLTPDEIEKFKKLQKENPDAYKEEIKKKLESRKNERDEQTAKLNELVEKYRNSRKDDEKMKIKEELKILIKAEFDKKMESSRQRLEQAEKQLQDFKAKYEDRKKNADQIVEGRITDLITDPNMKW
;
A
#
# COMPACT_ATOMS: atom_id res chain seq x y z
N MET A 1 -57.25 -1.67 4.14
CA MET A 1 -56.70 -2.90 4.74
C MET A 1 -55.20 -2.75 4.89
N ILE A 2 -54.72 -2.53 6.11
CA ILE A 2 -53.33 -2.24 6.43
C ILE A 2 -52.84 -3.37 7.33
N LYS A 3 -51.86 -4.17 6.88
CA LYS A 3 -51.17 -5.17 7.71
C LYS A 3 -49.72 -4.73 7.89
N ARG A 4 -49.47 -3.94 8.95
CA ARG A 4 -48.14 -3.69 9.49
C ARG A 4 -47.77 -4.89 10.36
N ARG A 5 -46.74 -5.66 9.98
CA ARG A 5 -46.14 -6.70 10.82
C ARG A 5 -44.91 -6.11 11.50
N THR A 6 -45.08 -5.84 12.78
CA THR A 6 -44.07 -5.51 13.77
C THR A 6 -43.19 -6.75 13.98
N ILE A 7 -41.89 -6.65 13.71
CA ILE A 7 -40.90 -7.67 14.12
C ILE A 7 -40.13 -7.09 15.30
N PHE A 8 -40.28 -7.79 16.42
CA PHE A 8 -39.68 -7.49 17.71
C PHE A 8 -38.16 -7.63 17.68
N LEU A 9 -37.49 -6.67 18.32
CA LEU A 9 -36.10 -6.73 18.74
C LEU A 9 -35.88 -7.94 19.66
N SER A 10 -34.81 -8.70 19.42
CA SER A 10 -34.21 -9.58 20.43
C SER A 10 -32.80 -9.07 20.70
N ILE A 11 -32.65 -8.38 21.83
CA ILE A 11 -31.38 -7.98 22.43
C ILE A 11 -31.14 -8.96 23.58
N ALA A 12 -30.08 -9.76 23.48
CA ALA A 12 -29.48 -10.48 24.61
C ALA A 12 -27.96 -10.45 24.37
N ALA A 13 -27.25 -9.50 24.97
CA ALA A 13 -26.63 -9.64 26.29
C ALA A 13 -25.54 -10.72 26.30
N PHE A 14 -24.36 -10.40 25.75
CA PHE A 14 -23.14 -11.16 25.96
C PHE A 14 -22.21 -10.43 26.92
N SER A 15 -22.22 -10.95 28.14
CA SER A 15 -21.22 -10.94 29.21
C SER A 15 -20.06 -9.94 29.15
N VAL A 16 -20.10 -9.05 30.13
CA VAL A 16 -18.98 -8.31 30.72
C VAL A 16 -17.90 -9.30 31.21
N PHE A 17 -16.68 -9.21 30.67
CA PHE A 17 -15.48 -9.78 31.29
C PHE A 17 -14.81 -8.66 32.09
N ALA A 18 -14.99 -8.69 33.41
CA ALA A 18 -14.32 -7.80 34.35
C ALA A 18 -13.03 -8.45 34.87
N PHE A 19 -11.95 -7.67 34.83
CA PHE A 19 -10.88 -7.53 35.84
C PHE A 19 -10.67 -8.67 36.86
N ALA A 20 -9.48 -9.27 36.85
CA ALA A 20 -8.55 -9.27 38.00
C ALA A 20 -7.32 -10.13 37.69
N ASN A 21 -6.14 -9.50 37.65
CA ASN A 21 -4.91 -10.15 38.13
C ASN A 21 -4.08 -9.10 38.87
N SER A 22 -4.35 -9.06 40.18
CA SER A 22 -3.53 -8.54 41.27
C SER A 22 -2.20 -9.32 41.30
N MET A 23 -1.05 -8.66 41.19
CA MET A 23 -0.24 -8.18 42.33
C MET A 23 0.32 -9.31 43.22
N LEU A 24 1.50 -9.80 42.86
CA LEU A 24 2.54 -10.46 43.68
C LEU A 24 3.86 -10.15 42.94
N CYS A 25 4.95 -9.60 43.48
CA CYS A 25 5.40 -9.30 44.83
C CYS A 25 6.27 -8.05 44.76
N ALA A 26 6.15 -7.18 45.77
CA ALA A 26 7.21 -6.26 46.13
C ALA A 26 8.21 -6.99 47.05
N GLU A 27 9.37 -6.35 47.22
CA GLU A 27 10.32 -6.52 48.32
C GLU A 27 11.48 -7.52 48.06
N ASN A 28 12.62 -6.97 47.60
CA ASN A 28 13.77 -6.85 48.49
C ASN A 28 14.78 -5.84 47.95
N ALA A 29 15.16 -4.92 48.84
CA ALA A 29 16.20 -3.93 48.65
C ALA A 29 17.58 -4.58 48.86
N ALA A 30 18.54 -4.27 47.98
CA ALA A 30 19.96 -4.10 48.29
C ALA A 30 20.73 -3.71 47.02
N LYS A 31 21.26 -2.48 46.99
CA LYS A 31 22.43 -2.14 46.17
C LYS A 31 23.68 -2.52 46.97
N PRO A 32 24.71 -3.06 46.30
CA PRO A 32 26.03 -2.51 46.55
C PRO A 32 26.87 -2.26 45.29
N SER A 33 27.62 -1.15 45.36
CA SER A 33 28.94 -0.87 44.77
C SER A 33 29.22 -1.14 43.29
N GLU A 34 29.16 -0.06 42.53
CA GLU A 34 30.26 0.49 41.70
C GLU A 34 31.57 -0.31 41.69
N GLU A 35 31.82 -1.04 40.60
CA GLU A 35 33.15 -1.45 40.17
C GLU A 35 33.32 -1.12 38.68
N GLN A 36 34.29 -0.25 38.42
CA GLN A 36 34.56 0.40 37.14
C GLN A 36 35.01 -0.63 36.10
N ARG A 37 34.34 -0.65 34.93
CA ARG A 37 34.90 -1.23 33.70
C ARG A 37 35.24 -0.12 32.71
N PRO A 38 36.45 -0.14 32.11
CA PRO A 38 36.91 0.93 31.22
C PRO A 38 36.14 0.92 29.91
N ALA A 39 35.95 2.14 29.38
CA ALA A 39 35.28 2.42 28.13
C ALA A 39 36.07 1.86 26.93
N GLU A 40 35.56 0.80 26.32
CA GLU A 40 36.00 0.34 25.01
C GLU A 40 35.04 0.89 23.95
N LYS A 41 35.49 1.94 23.25
CA LYS A 41 34.81 2.50 22.08
C LYS A 41 34.96 1.54 20.90
N GLU A 42 34.14 0.51 20.84
CA GLU A 42 33.92 -0.19 19.57
C GLU A 42 32.94 0.61 18.70
N ARG A 43 33.54 1.25 17.70
CA ARG A 43 32.88 1.79 16.51
C ARG A 43 32.17 0.66 15.77
N SER A 44 30.95 0.30 16.15
CA SER A 44 30.04 -0.40 15.26
C SER A 44 29.27 0.64 14.44
N GLY A 45 29.73 0.86 13.21
CA GLY A 45 29.05 1.70 12.24
C GLY A 45 27.66 1.15 11.93
N LYS A 46 26.64 1.65 12.64
CA LYS A 46 25.30 1.76 12.08
C LYS A 46 25.36 2.80 10.96
N LEU A 47 25.82 2.35 9.79
CA LEU A 47 25.49 3.00 8.54
C LEU A 47 23.96 3.08 8.48
N GLN A 48 23.46 4.30 8.53
CA GLN A 48 22.07 4.65 8.34
C GLN A 48 21.64 4.20 6.93
N ILE A 49 21.17 2.96 6.78
CA ILE A 49 20.42 2.50 5.61
C ILE A 49 18.93 2.62 5.92
N GLU A 50 18.50 3.75 6.46
CA GLU A 50 17.09 3.99 6.80
C GLU A 50 16.35 4.78 5.70
N GLY A 51 17.04 5.15 4.61
CA GLY A 51 16.47 5.88 3.47
C GLY A 51 16.29 5.08 2.18
N MET A 52 16.72 3.81 2.11
CA MET A 52 16.64 3.02 0.87
C MET A 52 15.35 2.20 0.73
N LYS A 53 14.70 1.82 1.83
CA LYS A 53 13.44 1.06 1.79
C LYS A 53 12.26 1.89 1.25
N ASP A 54 12.17 3.15 1.65
CA ASP A 54 11.06 4.04 1.24
C ASP A 54 11.04 4.34 -0.26
N ARG A 55 12.21 4.44 -0.91
CA ARG A 55 12.28 4.68 -2.35
C ARG A 55 11.78 3.48 -3.15
N SER A 56 12.09 2.26 -2.71
CA SER A 56 11.63 1.03 -3.36
C SER A 56 10.10 0.96 -3.34
N GLU A 57 9.47 1.16 -2.18
CA GLU A 57 8.01 1.07 -2.06
C GLU A 57 7.28 2.14 -2.87
N SER A 58 7.81 3.37 -2.90
CA SER A 58 7.23 4.48 -3.65
C SER A 58 7.28 4.24 -5.16
N VAL A 59 8.38 3.67 -5.66
CA VAL A 59 8.53 3.25 -7.06
C VAL A 59 7.61 2.08 -7.39
N THR A 60 7.53 1.04 -6.53
CA THR A 60 6.63 -0.09 -6.76
C THR A 60 5.17 0.34 -6.81
N LYS A 61 4.74 1.21 -5.87
CA LYS A 61 3.37 1.79 -5.86
C LYS A 61 3.11 2.65 -7.09
N PHE A 62 4.12 3.36 -7.60
CA PHE A 62 3.99 4.15 -8.82
C PHE A 62 3.83 3.25 -10.06
N ILE A 63 4.67 2.24 -10.21
CA ILE A 63 4.62 1.31 -11.35
C ILE A 63 3.30 0.53 -11.35
N SER A 64 2.79 0.13 -10.19
CA SER A 64 1.49 -0.57 -10.08
C SER A 64 0.28 0.30 -10.46
N GLN A 65 0.47 1.62 -10.62
CA GLN A 65 -0.59 2.55 -11.03
C GLN A 65 -0.51 2.92 -12.52
N LEU A 66 0.51 2.45 -13.24
CA LEU A 66 0.67 2.71 -14.67
C LEU A 66 -0.16 1.75 -15.50
N THR A 67 -0.46 2.13 -16.73
CA THR A 67 -1.11 1.22 -17.68
C THR A 67 -0.14 0.12 -18.14
N PRO A 68 -0.63 -1.03 -18.63
CA PRO A 68 0.23 -2.10 -19.15
C PRO A 68 1.23 -1.60 -20.21
N ASP A 69 0.79 -0.74 -21.11
CA ASP A 69 1.62 -0.16 -22.17
C ASP A 69 2.73 0.74 -21.61
N GLU A 70 2.43 1.52 -20.57
CA GLU A 70 3.43 2.34 -19.88
C GLU A 70 4.44 1.47 -19.13
N ILE A 71 3.98 0.40 -18.48
CA ILE A 71 4.86 -0.56 -17.81
C ILE A 71 5.80 -1.20 -18.82
N GLU A 72 5.33 -1.57 -20.01
CA GLU A 72 6.18 -2.11 -21.07
C GLU A 72 7.21 -1.10 -21.58
N LYS A 73 6.83 0.16 -21.78
CA LYS A 73 7.77 1.22 -22.14
C LYS A 73 8.86 1.38 -21.08
N PHE A 74 8.47 1.40 -19.80
CA PHE A 74 9.42 1.47 -18.70
C PHE A 74 10.33 0.24 -18.59
N LYS A 75 9.81 -0.97 -18.88
CA LYS A 75 10.63 -2.19 -18.95
C LYS A 75 11.64 -2.16 -20.09
N LYS A 76 11.26 -1.63 -21.26
CA LYS A 76 12.19 -1.45 -22.39
C LYS A 76 13.28 -0.43 -22.05
N LEU A 77 12.87 0.72 -21.52
CA LEU A 77 13.79 1.78 -21.10
C LEU A 77 14.77 1.29 -20.02
N GLN A 78 14.30 0.49 -19.06
CA GLN A 78 15.16 -0.11 -18.03
C GLN A 78 16.25 -1.03 -18.61
N LYS A 79 15.95 -1.75 -19.70
CA LYS A 79 16.92 -2.65 -20.36
C LYS A 79 17.90 -1.90 -21.26
N GLU A 80 17.42 -0.86 -21.95
CA GLU A 80 18.22 -0.09 -22.91
C GLU A 80 19.10 0.96 -22.23
N ASN A 81 18.55 1.67 -21.25
CA ASN A 81 19.26 2.73 -20.53
C ASN A 81 18.78 2.84 -19.06
N PRO A 82 19.47 2.17 -18.11
CA PRO A 82 19.05 2.12 -16.73
C PRO A 82 19.12 3.48 -16.01
N ASP A 83 19.97 4.41 -16.46
CA ASP A 83 20.09 5.73 -15.83
C ASP A 83 19.02 6.70 -16.34
N ALA A 84 18.69 6.65 -17.65
CA ALA A 84 17.53 7.37 -18.18
C ALA A 84 16.22 6.90 -17.52
N TYR A 85 16.08 5.60 -17.26
CA TYR A 85 14.95 5.04 -16.51
C TYR A 85 14.79 5.67 -15.11
N LYS A 86 15.87 5.77 -14.34
CA LYS A 86 15.82 6.35 -12.98
C LYS A 86 15.40 7.81 -13.02
N GLU A 87 15.96 8.60 -13.94
CA GLU A 87 15.63 10.03 -14.05
C GLU A 87 14.18 10.25 -14.49
N GLU A 88 13.65 9.46 -15.43
CA GLU A 88 12.24 9.56 -15.81
C GLU A 88 11.29 9.19 -14.67
N ILE A 89 11.59 8.12 -13.92
CA ILE A 89 10.80 7.72 -12.75
C ILE A 89 10.83 8.82 -11.68
N LYS A 90 12.02 9.34 -11.37
CA LYS A 90 12.19 10.42 -10.41
C LYS A 90 11.40 11.66 -10.81
N LYS A 91 11.51 12.09 -12.07
CA LYS A 91 10.77 13.23 -12.61
C LYS A 91 9.25 13.03 -12.51
N LYS A 92 8.74 11.85 -12.87
CA LYS A 92 7.30 11.56 -12.74
C LYS A 92 6.82 11.52 -11.29
N LEU A 93 7.64 10.98 -10.37
CA LEU A 93 7.32 10.97 -8.94
C LEU A 93 7.32 12.38 -8.34
N GLU A 94 8.31 13.21 -8.66
CA GLU A 94 8.39 14.60 -8.21
C GLU A 94 7.23 15.43 -8.75
N SER A 95 6.89 15.28 -10.03
CA SER A 95 5.74 15.97 -10.63
C SER A 95 4.42 15.60 -9.93
N ARG A 96 4.19 14.32 -9.64
CA ARG A 96 2.99 13.87 -8.90
C ARG A 96 2.97 14.36 -7.46
N LYS A 97 4.12 14.43 -6.81
CA LYS A 97 4.25 14.99 -5.46
C LYS A 97 3.89 16.47 -5.48
N ASN A 98 4.48 17.24 -6.39
CA ASN A 98 4.21 18.68 -6.51
C ASN A 98 2.73 18.96 -6.82
N GLU A 99 2.10 18.20 -7.73
CA GLU A 99 0.66 18.35 -8.02
C GLU A 99 -0.19 18.11 -6.76
N ARG A 100 0.15 17.11 -5.95
CA ARG A 100 -0.54 16.81 -4.69
C ARG A 100 -0.33 17.92 -3.66
N ASP A 101 0.89 18.39 -3.53
CA ASP A 101 1.24 19.45 -2.58
C ASP A 101 0.53 20.75 -2.95
N GLU A 102 0.45 21.09 -4.24
CA GLU A 102 -0.33 22.24 -4.76
C GLU A 102 -1.83 22.10 -4.50
N GLN A 103 -2.42 20.92 -4.74
CA GLN A 103 -3.83 20.66 -4.45
C GLN A 103 -4.13 20.79 -2.96
N THR A 104 -3.25 20.26 -2.11
CA THR A 104 -3.36 20.35 -0.66
C THR A 104 -3.24 21.80 -0.18
N ALA A 105 -2.30 22.57 -0.75
CA ALA A 105 -2.14 23.98 -0.45
C ALA A 105 -3.40 24.79 -0.80
N LYS A 106 -3.98 24.57 -1.99
CA LYS A 106 -5.24 25.21 -2.42
C LYS A 106 -6.40 24.88 -1.48
N LEU A 107 -6.51 23.62 -1.06
CA LEU A 107 -7.55 23.19 -0.12
C LEU A 107 -7.39 23.89 1.23
N ASN A 108 -6.16 23.91 1.77
CA ASN A 108 -5.86 24.59 3.03
C ASN A 108 -6.14 26.09 2.96
N GLU A 109 -5.79 26.75 1.85
CA GLU A 109 -6.07 28.17 1.63
C GLU A 109 -7.59 28.46 1.69
N LEU A 110 -8.42 27.63 1.05
CA LEU A 110 -9.87 27.77 1.10
C LEU A 110 -10.45 27.50 2.49
N VAL A 111 -9.90 26.52 3.22
CA VAL A 111 -10.29 26.25 4.60
C VAL A 111 -9.98 27.45 5.50
N GLU A 112 -8.80 28.06 5.35
CA GLU A 112 -8.43 29.26 6.10
C GLU A 112 -9.30 30.47 5.72
N LYS A 113 -9.61 30.67 4.42
CA LYS A 113 -10.57 31.70 3.99
C LYS A 113 -11.95 31.49 4.62
N TYR A 114 -12.43 30.24 4.67
CA TYR A 114 -13.70 29.90 5.29
C TYR A 114 -13.72 30.25 6.78
N ARG A 115 -12.67 29.87 7.52
CA ARG A 115 -12.53 30.13 8.96
C ARG A 115 -12.49 31.62 9.28
N ASN A 116 -11.80 32.41 8.46
CA ASN A 116 -11.60 33.85 8.69
C ASN A 116 -12.75 34.73 8.17
N SER A 117 -13.59 34.21 7.28
CA SER A 117 -14.74 34.94 6.76
C SER A 117 -15.80 35.19 7.85
N ARG A 118 -16.36 36.41 7.87
CA ARG A 118 -17.41 36.82 8.83
C ARG A 118 -18.80 36.87 8.20
N LYS A 119 -18.89 36.97 6.87
CA LYS A 119 -20.15 37.03 6.13
C LYS A 119 -20.60 35.64 5.72
N ASP A 120 -21.88 35.37 5.89
CA ASP A 120 -22.47 34.06 5.58
C ASP A 120 -22.45 33.76 4.07
N ASP A 121 -22.72 34.77 3.23
CA ASP A 121 -22.66 34.62 1.76
C ASP A 121 -21.26 34.22 1.26
N GLU A 122 -20.20 34.77 1.87
CA GLU A 122 -18.81 34.42 1.54
C GLU A 122 -18.49 33.00 1.99
N LYS A 123 -18.96 32.59 3.18
CA LYS A 123 -18.84 31.20 3.66
C LYS A 123 -19.50 30.21 2.72
N MET A 124 -20.70 30.52 2.23
CA MET A 124 -21.43 29.64 1.33
C MET A 124 -20.73 29.45 -0.01
N LYS A 125 -20.15 30.52 -0.58
CA LYS A 125 -19.33 30.43 -1.80
C LYS A 125 -18.09 29.56 -1.59
N ILE A 126 -17.34 29.79 -0.52
CA ILE A 126 -16.13 29.02 -0.20
C ILE A 126 -16.47 27.54 0.05
N LYS A 127 -17.62 27.26 0.69
CA LYS A 127 -18.09 25.90 0.93
C LYS A 127 -18.41 25.16 -0.37
N GLU A 128 -19.01 25.81 -1.35
CA GLU A 128 -19.28 25.19 -2.65
C GLU A 128 -17.98 24.97 -3.44
N GLU A 129 -17.02 25.90 -3.38
CA GLU A 129 -15.69 25.71 -3.96
C GLU A 129 -14.94 24.51 -3.34
N LEU A 130 -14.93 24.40 -2.02
CA LEU A 130 -14.37 23.25 -1.30
C LEU A 130 -15.03 21.94 -1.73
N LYS A 131 -16.35 21.94 -1.84
CA LYS A 131 -17.12 20.76 -2.27
C LYS A 131 -16.78 20.35 -3.69
N ILE A 132 -16.62 21.30 -4.62
CA ILE A 132 -16.21 21.01 -6.00
C ILE A 132 -14.81 20.37 -6.01
N LEU A 133 -13.85 20.91 -5.26
CA LEU A 133 -12.48 20.36 -5.20
C LEU A 133 -12.46 18.96 -4.59
N ILE A 134 -13.11 18.76 -3.45
CA ILE A 134 -13.17 17.46 -2.78
C ILE A 134 -13.86 16.42 -3.67
N LYS A 135 -14.93 16.82 -4.37
CA LYS A 135 -15.62 15.94 -5.32
C LYS A 135 -14.70 15.54 -6.48
N ALA A 136 -13.96 16.48 -7.06
CA ALA A 136 -13.02 16.18 -8.13
C ALA A 136 -11.91 15.20 -7.68
N GLU A 137 -11.37 15.37 -6.46
CA GLU A 137 -10.40 14.43 -5.89
C GLU A 137 -11.01 13.04 -5.67
N PHE A 138 -12.24 13.00 -5.14
CA PHE A 138 -12.98 11.76 -4.93
C PHE A 138 -13.22 11.02 -6.26
N ASP A 139 -13.70 11.72 -7.29
CA ASP A 139 -13.98 11.16 -8.61
C ASP A 139 -12.67 10.62 -9.26
N LYS A 140 -11.56 11.35 -9.15
CA LYS A 140 -10.23 10.89 -9.62
C LYS A 140 -9.79 9.60 -8.92
N LYS A 141 -10.03 9.49 -7.61
CA LYS A 141 -9.70 8.29 -6.82
C LYS A 141 -10.61 7.11 -7.16
N MET A 142 -11.89 7.36 -7.40
CA MET A 142 -12.84 6.35 -7.84
C MET A 142 -12.46 5.77 -9.20
N GLU A 143 -12.14 6.64 -10.16
CA GLU A 143 -11.71 6.21 -11.50
C GLU A 143 -10.40 5.40 -11.44
N SER A 144 -9.43 5.86 -10.65
CA SER A 144 -8.19 5.11 -10.42
C SER A 144 -8.45 3.73 -9.80
N SER A 145 -9.45 3.62 -8.92
CA SER A 145 -9.83 2.35 -8.29
C SER A 145 -10.52 1.42 -9.27
N ARG A 146 -11.40 1.97 -10.14
CA ARG A 146 -12.06 1.23 -11.22
C ARG A 146 -11.03 0.60 -12.16
N GLN A 147 -10.04 1.37 -12.61
CA GLN A 147 -8.99 0.88 -13.50
C GLN A 147 -8.16 -0.25 -12.87
N ARG A 148 -7.83 -0.15 -11.56
CA ARG A 148 -7.13 -1.23 -10.84
C ARG A 148 -7.98 -2.49 -10.74
N LEU A 149 -9.29 -2.34 -10.54
CA LEU A 149 -10.21 -3.46 -10.47
C LEU A 149 -10.29 -4.17 -11.83
N GLU A 150 -10.43 -3.43 -12.93
CA GLU A 150 -10.42 -3.98 -14.29
C GLU A 150 -9.11 -4.73 -14.61
N GLN A 151 -7.96 -4.20 -14.17
CA GLN A 151 -6.67 -4.87 -14.34
C GLN A 151 -6.57 -6.16 -13.51
N ALA A 152 -7.04 -6.13 -12.26
CA ALA A 152 -7.05 -7.30 -11.38
C ALA A 152 -7.96 -8.41 -11.94
N GLU A 153 -9.11 -8.05 -12.52
CA GLU A 153 -10.01 -8.98 -13.20
C GLU A 153 -9.34 -9.65 -14.41
N LYS A 154 -8.62 -8.89 -15.24
CA LYS A 154 -7.84 -9.44 -16.35
C LYS A 154 -6.77 -10.42 -15.87
N GLN A 155 -6.00 -10.04 -14.85
CA GLN A 155 -5.00 -10.94 -14.25
C GLN A 155 -5.63 -12.22 -13.71
N LEU A 156 -6.80 -12.11 -13.07
CA LEU A 156 -7.53 -13.27 -12.57
C LEU A 156 -7.98 -14.20 -13.71
N GLN A 157 -8.44 -13.64 -14.83
CA GLN A 157 -8.79 -14.44 -16.02
C GLN A 157 -7.56 -15.16 -16.59
N ASP A 158 -6.42 -14.48 -16.71
CA ASP A 158 -5.17 -15.10 -17.17
C ASP A 158 -4.72 -16.23 -16.25
N PHE A 159 -4.80 -16.04 -14.93
CA PHE A 159 -4.47 -17.09 -13.97
C PHE A 159 -5.42 -18.29 -14.07
N LYS A 160 -6.73 -18.05 -14.25
CA LYS A 160 -7.70 -19.13 -14.48
C LYS A 160 -7.40 -19.90 -15.77
N ALA A 161 -7.08 -19.21 -16.87
CA ALA A 161 -6.70 -19.84 -18.12
C ALA A 161 -5.45 -20.72 -17.96
N LYS A 162 -4.40 -20.19 -17.33
CA LYS A 162 -3.16 -20.96 -17.05
C LYS A 162 -3.41 -22.17 -16.15
N TYR A 163 -4.30 -22.03 -15.17
CA TYR A 163 -4.66 -23.13 -14.28
C TYR A 163 -5.35 -24.25 -15.06
N GLU A 164 -6.37 -23.92 -15.87
CA GLU A 164 -7.09 -24.92 -16.66
C GLU A 164 -6.20 -25.56 -17.74
N ASP A 165 -5.31 -24.79 -18.37
CA ASP A 165 -4.33 -25.32 -19.32
C ASP A 165 -3.40 -26.35 -18.65
N ARG A 166 -2.81 -25.99 -17.50
CA ARG A 166 -1.97 -26.92 -16.74
C ARG A 166 -2.71 -28.15 -16.24
N LYS A 167 -3.98 -28.00 -15.88
CA LYS A 167 -4.84 -29.10 -15.45
C LYS A 167 -5.10 -30.07 -16.60
N LYS A 168 -5.34 -29.57 -17.82
CA LYS A 168 -5.52 -30.40 -19.02
C LYS A 168 -4.23 -31.10 -19.42
N ASN A 169 -3.10 -30.42 -19.28
CA ASN A 169 -1.77 -30.94 -19.66
C ASN A 169 -1.05 -31.61 -18.47
N ALA A 170 -1.77 -31.95 -17.39
CA ALA A 170 -1.15 -32.41 -16.15
C ALA A 170 -0.29 -33.67 -16.36
N ASP A 171 -0.82 -34.65 -17.07
CA ASP A 171 -0.11 -35.92 -17.32
C ASP A 171 1.15 -35.70 -18.15
N GLN A 172 1.08 -34.86 -19.20
CA GLN A 172 2.25 -34.51 -20.02
C GLN A 172 3.32 -33.77 -19.22
N ILE A 173 2.92 -32.85 -18.33
CA ILE A 173 3.85 -32.13 -17.45
C ILE A 173 4.53 -33.11 -16.49
N VAL A 174 3.78 -34.06 -15.93
CA VAL A 174 4.30 -35.09 -15.04
C VAL A 174 5.26 -36.01 -15.79
N GLU A 175 4.88 -36.49 -16.96
CA GLU A 175 5.69 -37.40 -17.78
C GLU A 175 6.98 -36.72 -18.29
N GLY A 176 6.90 -35.46 -18.71
CA GLY A 176 8.07 -34.65 -19.03
C GLY A 176 9.01 -34.51 -17.82
N ARG A 177 8.45 -34.27 -16.63
CA ARG A 177 9.25 -34.19 -15.41
C ARG A 177 9.88 -35.53 -15.02
N ILE A 178 9.18 -36.64 -15.21
CA ILE A 178 9.72 -37.99 -15.02
C ILE A 178 10.89 -38.22 -15.98
N THR A 179 10.73 -37.85 -17.25
CA THR A 179 11.77 -37.98 -18.27
C THR A 179 13.02 -37.16 -17.92
N ASP A 180 12.86 -35.91 -17.49
CA ASP A 180 13.97 -35.05 -17.01
C ASP A 180 14.74 -35.66 -15.84
N LEU A 181 14.04 -36.39 -14.95
CA LEU A 181 14.65 -37.00 -13.76
C LEU A 181 15.37 -38.32 -14.05
N ILE A 182 14.90 -39.06 -15.06
CA ILE A 182 15.48 -40.36 -15.45
C ILE A 182 16.61 -40.19 -16.48
N THR A 183 16.59 -39.11 -17.27
CA THR A 183 17.65 -38.84 -18.25
C THR A 183 18.95 -38.48 -17.54
N ASP A 184 20.02 -39.23 -17.82
CA ASP A 184 21.33 -39.00 -17.23
C ASP A 184 21.88 -37.63 -17.66
N PRO A 185 22.18 -36.70 -16.72
CA PRO A 185 22.67 -35.36 -17.05
C PRO A 185 24.00 -35.34 -17.81
N ASN A 186 24.72 -36.46 -17.86
CA ASN A 186 26.00 -36.58 -18.57
C ASN A 186 25.87 -37.16 -19.99
N MET A 187 24.72 -37.68 -20.38
CA MET A 187 24.49 -38.07 -21.78
C MET A 187 24.01 -36.85 -22.58
N LYS A 188 24.91 -36.25 -23.36
CA LYS A 188 24.55 -35.33 -24.45
C LYS A 188 24.21 -36.15 -25.69
N TRP A 189 22.97 -36.01 -26.14
CA TRP A 189 22.45 -36.53 -27.40
C TRP A 189 22.34 -35.37 -28.39
#